data_AF-A0A2N2GMB7-F1
#
_entry.id   AF-A0A2N2GMB7-F1
#
_cell.length_a   1.000
_cell.length_b   1.000
_cell.length_c   1.000
_cell.angle_alpha   90.00
_cell.angle_beta   90.00
_cell.angle_gamma   90.00
#
_symmetry.space_group_name_H-M   'P 1'
#
loop_
_entity.id
_entity.type
_entity.pdbx_description
1 polymer ?
#
loop_
_entity_poly.entity_id
_entity_poly.type
_entity_poly.pdbx_seq_one_letter_code
_entity_poly.pdbx_strand_id
1 'polypeptide(L)'
;MAKEAQIKLRPWCPFCGQDVGRPKEPAQRKMDEFTVGECQCGATYTCDPTGFNVGAAMVEAIVHACDDNWDLAWELLPDEDYLTGRIDNYDEQNHQVYETKNVDGRKVAGVLYFVRLNRELAALANRLHTDKNAKDSALLKEDPASDLPAMEPARDPKRKKKRADKGAVTRMMAEQDIDGLVDMAFDDLKTLRFIQRLLYDPDEGTRWQCAHILGQVCRRLSTRKPGAVSDLLHRLYEACSDSAATHWGLLESIGSIIAARADIYGGFTRHLLMHRGAPSSRVQVLWAFGTIAEKRPDIVRATPFYSLFPFVSHPEAITRGHAVRLFGRIAATEVESEIEKLTGDHAGLTIYEQGQPVHTTVAELAREALARLHTAKEPKND
;
A
#
# COMPACT_ATOMS: atom_id res chain seq x y z
N MET A 1 -29.86 7.18 -34.22
CA MET A 1 -28.54 6.60 -33.93
C MET A 1 -28.13 7.10 -32.55
N ALA A 2 -28.19 6.25 -31.53
CA ALA A 2 -27.81 6.63 -30.18
C ALA A 2 -26.30 6.92 -30.16
N LYS A 3 -25.90 8.11 -29.69
CA LYS A 3 -24.51 8.39 -29.33
C LYS A 3 -24.09 7.30 -28.33
N GLU A 4 -23.14 6.45 -28.71
CA GLU A 4 -22.48 5.56 -27.77
C GLU A 4 -22.00 6.41 -26.59
N ALA A 5 -22.46 6.08 -25.38
CA ALA A 5 -22.08 6.80 -24.18
C ALA A 5 -20.58 6.58 -23.97
N GLN A 6 -19.77 7.58 -24.31
CA GLN A 6 -18.32 7.53 -24.13
C GLN A 6 -18.04 7.52 -22.63
N ILE A 7 -17.52 6.39 -22.13
CA ILE A 7 -17.11 6.23 -20.74
C ILE A 7 -15.91 7.15 -20.51
N LYS A 8 -16.08 8.11 -19.60
CA LYS A 8 -15.08 9.08 -19.18
C LYS A 8 -14.46 8.62 -17.87
N LEU A 9 -13.18 8.28 -17.89
CA LEU A 9 -12.44 7.88 -16.70
C LEU A 9 -11.53 9.02 -16.25
N ARG A 10 -11.35 9.16 -14.93
CA ARG A 10 -10.30 10.02 -14.40
C ARG A 10 -8.95 9.34 -14.60
N PRO A 11 -7.89 10.07 -14.95
CA PRO A 11 -6.55 9.49 -15.03
C PRO A 11 -6.13 8.91 -13.69
N TRP A 12 -5.57 7.70 -13.71
CA TRP A 12 -5.13 6.99 -12.50
C TRP A 12 -3.65 6.66 -12.58
N CYS A 13 -3.03 6.30 -11.46
CA CYS A 13 -1.68 5.77 -11.45
C CYS A 13 -1.73 4.25 -11.71
N PRO A 14 -1.01 3.70 -12.70
CA PRO A 14 -1.00 2.26 -12.97
C PRO A 14 -0.35 1.43 -11.86
N PHE A 15 0.36 2.06 -10.92
CA PHE A 15 1.03 1.38 -9.81
C PHE A 15 0.19 1.30 -8.53
N CYS A 16 -0.47 2.39 -8.14
CA CYS A 16 -1.25 2.47 -6.89
C CYS A 16 -2.77 2.66 -7.10
N GLY A 17 -3.23 2.83 -8.34
CA GLY A 17 -4.66 3.00 -8.69
C GLY A 17 -5.27 4.33 -8.29
N GLN A 18 -4.54 5.24 -7.65
CA GLN A 18 -5.08 6.54 -7.24
C GLN A 18 -5.26 7.49 -8.43
N ASP A 19 -6.28 8.35 -8.36
CA ASP A 19 -6.44 9.50 -9.25
C ASP A 19 -5.15 10.34 -9.25
N VAL A 20 -4.60 10.62 -10.43
CA VAL A 20 -3.42 11.46 -10.58
C VAL A 20 -3.82 12.88 -10.94
N GLY A 21 -3.00 13.86 -10.55
CA GLY A 21 -3.26 15.26 -10.89
C GLY A 21 -2.97 15.57 -12.35
N ARG A 22 -3.44 16.73 -12.81
CA ARG A 22 -3.04 17.24 -14.13
C ARG A 22 -1.53 17.49 -14.15
N PRO A 23 -0.80 16.94 -15.14
CA PRO A 23 0.63 17.22 -15.30
C PRO A 23 0.83 18.71 -15.57
N LYS A 24 1.94 19.25 -15.08
CA LYS A 24 2.27 20.69 -15.11
C LYS A 24 3.62 20.89 -15.79
N GLU A 25 3.89 22.13 -16.21
CA GLU A 25 5.23 22.48 -16.66
C GLU A 25 6.24 22.29 -15.52
N PRO A 26 7.42 21.68 -15.78
CA PRO A 26 8.46 21.50 -14.76
C PRO A 26 9.04 22.85 -14.29
N ALA A 27 9.57 22.88 -13.06
CA ALA A 27 10.05 24.11 -12.42
C ALA A 27 11.30 24.71 -13.08
N GLN A 28 12.17 23.87 -13.66
CA GLN A 28 13.35 24.28 -14.41
C GLN A 28 13.14 23.97 -15.89
N ARG A 29 12.64 24.95 -16.64
CA ARG A 29 12.27 24.76 -18.04
C ARG A 29 13.51 24.56 -18.92
N LYS A 30 13.64 23.39 -19.56
CA LYS A 30 14.52 23.19 -20.72
C LYS A 30 13.69 23.34 -22.01
N MET A 31 14.38 23.56 -23.13
CA MET A 31 13.82 24.18 -24.34
C MET A 31 12.84 23.27 -25.12
N ASP A 32 12.83 21.97 -24.81
CA ASP A 32 11.84 20.97 -25.20
C ASP A 32 11.61 20.11 -23.96
N GLU A 33 10.39 19.92 -23.46
CA GLU A 33 10.06 18.83 -22.50
C GLU A 33 8.54 18.80 -22.19
N PHE A 34 8.02 17.59 -21.95
CA PHE A 34 6.62 17.28 -21.68
C PHE A 34 6.13 17.85 -20.34
N THR A 35 4.81 17.84 -20.13
CA THR A 35 4.28 18.16 -18.79
C THR A 35 4.46 16.97 -17.86
N VAL A 36 4.81 17.24 -16.61
CA VAL A 36 5.19 16.24 -15.61
C VAL A 36 4.24 16.27 -14.42
N GLY A 37 4.01 15.12 -13.80
CA GLY A 37 3.38 15.03 -12.50
C GLY A 37 3.96 13.93 -11.64
N GLU A 38 3.61 13.98 -10.36
CA GLU A 38 4.03 13.01 -9.37
C GLU A 38 2.81 12.40 -8.69
N CYS A 39 2.83 11.09 -8.52
CA CYS A 39 1.84 10.37 -7.74
C CYS A 39 2.32 10.23 -6.29
N GLN A 40 1.38 10.22 -5.34
CA GLN A 40 1.67 10.02 -3.91
C GLN A 40 2.41 8.71 -3.60
N CYS A 41 2.39 7.74 -4.53
CA CYS A 41 3.14 6.50 -4.38
C CYS A 41 4.62 6.58 -4.82
N GLY A 42 5.10 7.77 -5.21
CA GLY A 42 6.46 8.01 -5.68
C GLY A 42 6.69 7.67 -7.16
N ALA A 43 5.62 7.54 -7.95
CA ALA A 43 5.73 7.38 -9.39
C ALA A 43 5.69 8.75 -10.07
N THR A 44 6.63 8.98 -10.99
CA THR A 44 6.69 10.17 -11.83
C THR A 44 6.04 9.86 -13.17
N TYR A 45 5.34 10.83 -13.76
CA TYR A 45 4.72 10.64 -15.07
C TYR A 45 4.82 11.86 -15.95
N THR A 46 4.98 11.61 -17.25
CA THR A 46 4.98 12.61 -18.32
C THR A 46 3.74 12.47 -19.18
N CYS A 47 3.36 13.56 -19.84
CA CYS A 47 2.24 13.60 -20.77
C CYS A 47 2.70 13.97 -22.17
N ASP A 48 2.55 13.04 -23.12
CA ASP A 48 2.60 13.35 -24.55
C ASP A 48 1.17 13.59 -25.05
N PRO A 49 0.76 14.86 -25.31
CA PRO A 49 -0.59 15.17 -25.77
C PRO A 49 -0.89 14.65 -27.18
N THR A 50 0.14 14.31 -27.96
CA THR A 50 0.00 13.86 -29.35
C THR A 50 -0.03 12.34 -29.49
N GLY A 51 0.62 11.63 -28.55
CA GLY A 51 0.84 10.18 -28.58
C GLY A 51 1.86 9.71 -29.62
N PHE A 52 2.56 10.62 -30.30
CA PHE A 52 3.57 10.30 -31.31
C PHE A 52 5.00 10.27 -30.74
N ASN A 53 5.25 10.99 -29.66
CA ASN A 53 6.57 11.19 -29.06
C ASN A 53 6.72 10.43 -27.74
N VAL A 54 5.99 9.33 -27.57
CA VAL A 54 5.98 8.53 -26.33
C VAL A 54 7.38 8.05 -25.92
N GLY A 55 8.27 7.80 -26.89
CA GLY A 55 9.66 7.43 -26.61
C GLY A 55 10.44 8.55 -25.91
N ALA A 56 10.27 9.80 -26.35
CA ALA A 56 10.87 10.95 -25.69
C ALA A 56 10.22 11.19 -24.30
N ALA A 57 8.89 11.05 -24.22
CA ALA A 57 8.17 11.18 -22.94
C ALA A 57 8.60 10.13 -21.91
N MET A 58 8.91 8.91 -22.37
CA MET A 58 9.47 7.85 -21.53
C MET A 58 10.84 8.25 -20.98
N VAL A 59 11.77 8.67 -21.83
CA VAL A 59 13.13 9.06 -21.40
C VAL A 59 13.06 10.18 -20.37
N GLU A 60 12.23 11.19 -20.64
CA GLU A 60 12.03 12.32 -19.74
C GLU A 60 11.40 11.91 -18.40
N ALA A 61 10.44 10.98 -18.40
CA ALA A 61 9.88 10.45 -17.16
C ALA A 61 10.92 9.71 -16.31
N ILE A 62 11.88 9.01 -16.94
CA ILE A 62 12.98 8.33 -16.23
C ILE A 62 13.92 9.37 -15.64
N VAL A 63 14.30 10.39 -16.41
CA VAL A 63 15.18 11.48 -15.98
C VAL A 63 14.56 12.23 -14.79
N HIS A 64 13.29 12.59 -14.85
CA HIS A 64 12.61 13.23 -13.73
C HIS A 64 12.46 12.30 -12.52
N ALA A 65 12.24 11.00 -12.73
CA ALA A 65 12.23 10.04 -11.63
C ALA A 65 13.60 9.95 -10.94
N CYS A 66 14.69 10.26 -11.66
CA CYS A 66 16.06 10.37 -11.17
C CYS A 66 16.45 11.78 -10.73
N ASP A 67 15.48 12.66 -10.47
CA ASP A 67 15.71 14.04 -10.04
C ASP A 67 16.61 14.83 -11.03
N ASP A 68 16.30 14.71 -12.31
CA ASP A 68 17.01 15.35 -13.43
C ASP A 68 18.48 14.94 -13.60
N ASN A 69 18.90 13.85 -12.95
CA ASN A 69 20.21 13.24 -13.15
C ASN A 69 20.23 12.36 -14.40
N TRP A 70 20.69 12.93 -15.50
CA TRP A 70 20.80 12.24 -16.79
C TRP A 70 21.74 11.03 -16.76
N ASP A 71 22.89 11.15 -16.11
CA ASP A 71 23.88 10.08 -16.07
C ASP A 71 23.32 8.85 -15.35
N LEU A 72 22.65 9.06 -14.21
CA LEU A 72 21.97 7.99 -13.48
C LEU A 72 20.85 7.36 -14.31
N ALA A 73 20.03 8.18 -14.98
CA ALA A 73 18.91 7.70 -15.79
C ALA A 73 19.35 6.76 -16.94
N TRP A 74 20.54 6.98 -17.51
CA TRP A 74 21.10 6.13 -18.58
C TRP A 74 21.69 4.81 -18.08
N GLU A 75 22.04 4.72 -16.80
CA GLU A 75 22.56 3.49 -16.19
C GLU A 75 21.44 2.54 -15.74
N LEU A 76 20.20 3.03 -15.63
CA LEU A 76 19.08 2.23 -15.16
C LEU A 76 18.59 1.20 -16.19
N LEU A 77 18.32 -0.01 -15.71
CA LEU A 77 17.76 -1.12 -16.47
C LEU A 77 16.23 -1.23 -16.28
N PRO A 78 15.44 -1.29 -17.36
CA PRO A 78 13.99 -1.51 -17.27
C PRO A 78 13.67 -2.83 -16.57
N ASP A 79 12.62 -2.84 -15.74
CA ASP A 79 12.14 -3.99 -14.96
C ASP A 79 13.11 -4.52 -13.89
N GLU A 80 14.33 -3.97 -13.79
CA GLU A 80 15.30 -4.25 -12.74
C GLU A 80 15.46 -3.06 -11.79
N ASP A 81 15.58 -1.85 -12.33
CA ASP A 81 15.84 -0.62 -11.59
C ASP A 81 14.61 0.28 -11.48
N TYR A 82 13.73 0.21 -12.48
CA TYR A 82 12.48 0.96 -12.52
C TYR A 82 11.37 0.18 -13.23
N LEU A 83 10.13 0.46 -12.82
CA LEU A 83 8.93 -0.04 -13.46
C LEU A 83 8.32 1.04 -14.34
N THR A 84 7.66 0.61 -15.42
CA THR A 84 6.94 1.49 -16.33
C THR A 84 5.45 1.20 -16.33
N GLY A 85 4.65 2.22 -16.63
CA GLY A 85 3.21 2.12 -16.78
C GLY A 85 2.74 3.09 -17.85
N ARG A 86 1.63 2.79 -18.51
CA ARG A 86 1.13 3.61 -19.63
C ARG A 86 -0.39 3.69 -19.60
N ILE A 87 -0.90 4.90 -19.85
CA ILE A 87 -2.32 5.15 -20.07
C ILE A 87 -2.46 5.82 -21.43
N ASP A 88 -3.21 5.16 -22.32
CA ASP A 88 -3.54 5.65 -23.65
C ASP A 88 -4.85 6.44 -23.64
N ASN A 89 -5.10 7.18 -24.74
CA ASN A 89 -6.33 7.94 -24.97
C ASN A 89 -6.61 8.99 -23.87
N TYR A 90 -5.55 9.60 -23.35
CA TYR A 90 -5.63 10.71 -22.41
C TYR A 90 -5.88 12.02 -23.15
N ASP A 91 -6.86 12.79 -22.67
CA ASP A 91 -7.15 14.15 -23.13
C ASP A 91 -6.63 15.16 -22.12
N GLU A 92 -5.55 15.85 -22.49
CA GLU A 92 -4.90 16.86 -21.65
C GLU A 92 -5.81 18.06 -21.34
N GLN A 93 -6.75 18.39 -22.24
CA GLN A 93 -7.62 19.56 -22.07
C GLN A 93 -8.61 19.36 -20.92
N ASN A 94 -9.24 18.20 -20.89
CA ASN A 94 -10.28 17.85 -19.92
C ASN A 94 -9.74 17.02 -18.74
N HIS A 95 -8.48 16.59 -18.80
CA HIS A 95 -7.85 15.70 -17.84
C HIS A 95 -8.69 14.42 -17.64
N GLN A 96 -8.98 13.74 -18.74
CA GLN A 96 -9.83 12.54 -18.79
C GLN A 96 -9.20 11.48 -19.70
N VAL A 97 -9.53 10.22 -19.44
CA VAL A 97 -9.16 9.05 -20.25
C VAL A 97 -10.41 8.49 -20.90
N TYR A 98 -10.31 8.15 -22.18
CA TYR A 98 -11.43 7.66 -22.99
C TYR A 98 -11.16 6.25 -23.52
N GLU A 99 -12.20 5.43 -23.66
CA GLU A 99 -12.07 4.11 -24.28
C GLU A 99 -11.80 4.18 -25.78
N THR A 100 -12.33 5.21 -26.46
CA THR A 100 -12.19 5.40 -27.90
C THR A 100 -11.37 6.64 -28.24
N LYS A 101 -10.59 6.54 -29.33
CA LYS A 101 -9.70 7.61 -29.79
C LYS A 101 -10.41 8.84 -30.38
N ASN A 102 -11.70 8.74 -30.67
CA ASN A 102 -12.45 9.83 -31.30
C ASN A 102 -13.54 10.32 -30.36
N VAL A 103 -13.35 11.51 -29.83
CA VAL A 103 -14.23 12.15 -28.84
C VAL A 103 -14.73 13.45 -29.45
N ASP A 104 -16.05 13.59 -29.60
CA ASP A 104 -16.70 14.80 -30.13
C ASP A 104 -16.08 15.34 -31.44
N GLY A 105 -15.66 14.43 -32.34
CA GLY A 105 -15.06 14.80 -33.64
C GLY A 105 -13.56 15.15 -33.59
N ARG A 106 -12.95 15.15 -32.40
CA ARG A 106 -11.51 15.33 -32.18
C ARG A 106 -10.84 13.98 -31.88
N LYS A 107 -9.64 13.78 -32.40
CA LYS A 107 -8.81 12.62 -32.08
C LYS A 107 -8.08 12.85 -30.75
N VAL A 108 -8.41 12.06 -29.74
CA VAL A 108 -7.70 11.97 -28.45
C VAL A 108 -6.73 10.81 -28.52
N ALA A 109 -5.44 11.15 -28.62
CA ALA A 109 -4.36 10.18 -28.72
C ALA A 109 -3.27 10.39 -27.65
N GLY A 110 -3.51 11.28 -26.69
CA GLY A 110 -2.53 11.59 -25.66
C GLY A 110 -2.20 10.38 -24.81
N VAL A 111 -0.99 10.37 -24.26
CA VAL A 111 -0.45 9.28 -23.45
C VAL A 111 0.11 9.84 -22.17
N LEU A 112 -0.26 9.25 -21.04
CA LEU A 112 0.46 9.42 -19.78
C LEU A 112 1.42 8.25 -19.62
N TYR A 113 2.72 8.55 -19.51
CA TYR A 113 3.76 7.56 -19.31
C TYR A 113 4.29 7.67 -17.89
N PHE A 114 4.25 6.57 -17.15
CA PHE A 114 4.61 6.49 -15.75
C PHE A 114 5.92 5.73 -15.58
N VAL A 115 6.77 6.23 -14.71
CA VAL A 115 8.00 5.59 -14.25
C VAL A 115 8.00 5.57 -12.73
N ARG A 116 8.41 4.44 -12.16
CA ARG A 116 8.61 4.31 -10.72
C ARG A 116 9.94 3.62 -10.45
N LEU A 117 10.87 4.35 -9.83
CA LEU A 117 12.14 3.77 -9.39
C LEU A 117 11.91 2.77 -8.26
N ASN A 118 12.81 1.78 -8.19
CA ASN A 118 12.93 0.96 -7.01
C ASN A 118 13.46 1.77 -5.84
N ARG A 119 13.06 1.37 -4.62
CA ARG A 119 13.22 2.21 -3.42
C ARG A 119 14.69 2.51 -3.05
N GLU A 120 15.61 1.60 -3.35
CA GLU A 120 17.05 1.81 -3.14
C GLU A 120 17.61 2.90 -4.07
N LEU A 121 17.19 2.89 -5.33
CA LEU A 121 17.58 3.90 -6.32
C LEU A 121 16.85 5.23 -6.14
N ALA A 122 15.57 5.19 -5.73
CA ALA A 122 14.85 6.39 -5.32
C ALA A 122 15.53 7.05 -4.11
N ALA A 123 16.05 6.27 -3.16
CA ALA A 123 16.83 6.80 -2.05
C ALA A 123 18.19 7.35 -2.50
N LEU A 124 18.87 6.70 -3.45
CA LEU A 124 20.14 7.18 -4.02
C LEU A 124 19.96 8.50 -4.81
N ALA A 125 18.93 8.58 -5.66
CA ALA A 125 18.57 9.79 -6.40
C ALA A 125 18.29 10.96 -5.43
N ASN A 126 17.48 10.70 -4.39
CA ASN A 126 17.21 11.70 -3.35
C ASN A 126 18.48 12.08 -2.56
N ARG A 127 19.39 11.13 -2.25
CA ARG A 127 20.64 11.39 -1.53
C ARG A 127 21.60 12.27 -2.33
N LEU A 128 21.75 12.02 -3.63
CA LEU A 128 22.57 12.82 -4.55
C LEU A 128 22.08 14.27 -4.65
N HIS A 129 20.77 14.51 -4.53
CA HIS A 129 20.20 15.86 -4.44
C HIS A 129 20.44 16.48 -3.06
N THR A 130 20.31 15.70 -1.98
CA THR A 130 20.54 16.22 -0.63
C THR A 130 21.97 16.65 -0.40
N ASP A 131 23.00 16.05 -1.04
CA ASP A 131 24.39 16.52 -0.88
C ASP A 131 24.63 17.96 -1.42
N LYS A 132 23.75 18.49 -2.29
CA LYS A 132 23.76 19.92 -2.66
C LYS A 132 22.97 20.80 -1.69
N ASN A 133 22.10 20.23 -0.84
CA ASN A 133 21.23 20.91 0.11
C ASN A 133 21.45 20.46 1.58
N ALA A 134 22.56 19.76 1.87
CA ALA A 134 22.82 19.07 3.13
C ALA A 134 23.31 20.01 4.24
N LYS A 135 22.39 20.81 4.78
CA LYS A 135 22.56 21.31 6.15
C LYS A 135 21.41 21.04 7.12
N ASP A 136 20.25 20.52 6.69
CA ASP A 136 19.08 20.50 7.58
C ASP A 136 18.30 19.18 7.72
N SER A 137 18.88 18.01 7.43
CA SER A 137 18.15 16.74 7.71
C SER A 137 19.06 15.57 8.06
N ALA A 138 19.80 15.73 9.16
CA ALA A 138 20.45 14.61 9.83
C ALA A 138 19.49 14.03 10.88
N LEU A 139 18.55 13.19 10.44
CA LEU A 139 17.77 12.31 11.32
C LEU A 139 17.67 10.92 10.70
N LEU A 140 18.69 10.11 10.98
CA LEU A 140 18.60 8.66 10.86
C LEU A 140 17.87 8.10 12.09
N LYS A 141 16.90 7.22 11.88
CA LYS A 141 16.91 5.89 12.53
C LYS A 141 15.95 4.92 11.85
N GLU A 142 16.57 3.80 11.47
CA GLU A 142 16.10 2.60 10.77
C GLU A 142 15.70 2.80 9.30
N ASP A 143 16.59 2.39 8.40
CA ASP A 143 16.33 2.37 6.97
C ASP A 143 15.15 1.41 6.71
N PRO A 144 13.98 1.90 6.28
CA PRO A 144 12.85 1.05 5.94
C PRO A 144 13.13 0.20 4.68
N ALA A 145 14.33 0.30 4.08
CA ALA A 145 14.86 -0.64 3.09
C ALA A 145 15.16 -2.04 3.66
N SER A 146 15.45 -2.18 4.96
CA SER A 146 15.84 -3.48 5.56
C SER A 146 14.73 -4.54 5.58
N ASP A 147 13.46 -4.13 5.49
CA ASP A 147 12.29 -5.01 5.46
C ASP A 147 11.59 -5.01 4.09
N LEU A 148 12.28 -4.68 3.00
CA LEU A 148 11.73 -4.89 1.66
C LEU A 148 11.94 -6.35 1.23
N PRO A 149 10.93 -7.00 0.62
CA PRO A 149 11.16 -8.31 0.04
C PRO A 149 12.13 -8.19 -1.14
N ALA A 150 13.05 -9.15 -1.27
CA ALA A 150 13.87 -9.29 -2.46
C ALA A 150 12.98 -9.40 -3.70
N MET A 151 13.43 -8.83 -4.83
CA MET A 151 12.68 -8.89 -6.07
C MET A 151 12.51 -10.34 -6.51
N GLU A 152 11.27 -10.74 -6.78
CA GLU A 152 10.97 -12.08 -7.25
C GLU A 152 11.64 -12.36 -8.60
N PRO A 153 12.25 -13.56 -8.80
CA PRO A 153 12.90 -13.90 -10.05
C PRO A 153 11.90 -13.87 -11.21
N ALA A 154 12.34 -13.42 -12.38
CA ALA A 154 11.51 -13.48 -13.58
C ALA A 154 11.18 -14.96 -13.88
N ARG A 155 9.90 -15.26 -14.08
CA ARG A 155 9.46 -16.61 -14.47
C ARG A 155 9.78 -16.80 -15.96
N ASP A 156 10.29 -17.97 -16.33
CA ASP A 156 10.59 -18.31 -17.73
C ASP A 156 9.32 -18.10 -18.61
N PRO A 157 9.38 -17.25 -19.64
CA PRO A 157 8.28 -17.04 -20.57
C PRO A 157 7.79 -18.33 -21.25
N LYS A 158 8.66 -19.33 -21.40
CA LYS A 158 8.35 -20.63 -22.02
C LYS A 158 7.79 -21.66 -21.03
N ARG A 159 7.75 -21.36 -19.73
CA ARG A 159 7.19 -22.28 -18.73
C ARG A 159 5.71 -22.53 -19.00
N LYS A 160 5.27 -23.77 -18.79
CA LYS A 160 3.84 -24.11 -18.84
C LYS A 160 3.14 -23.50 -17.62
N LYS A 161 2.40 -22.41 -17.84
CA LYS A 161 1.63 -21.74 -16.79
C LYS A 161 0.63 -22.69 -16.16
N LYS A 162 0.61 -22.76 -14.83
CA LYS A 162 -0.38 -23.52 -14.06
C LYS A 162 -1.63 -22.67 -13.88
N ARG A 163 -2.78 -23.19 -14.30
CA ARG A 163 -4.07 -22.56 -14.01
C ARG A 163 -4.41 -22.78 -12.54
N ALA A 164 -4.91 -21.74 -11.88
CA ALA A 164 -5.31 -21.88 -10.48
C ALA A 164 -6.53 -22.79 -10.37
N ASP A 165 -6.44 -23.78 -9.48
CA ASP A 165 -7.56 -24.65 -9.10
C ASP A 165 -7.93 -24.42 -7.64
N LYS A 166 -9.23 -24.47 -7.35
CA LYS A 166 -9.75 -24.23 -6.00
C LYS A 166 -9.19 -25.24 -4.98
N GLY A 167 -9.16 -26.52 -5.32
CA GLY A 167 -8.67 -27.57 -4.42
C GLY A 167 -7.16 -27.47 -4.18
N ALA A 168 -6.40 -27.11 -5.21
CA ALA A 168 -4.96 -26.86 -5.08
C ALA A 168 -4.67 -25.67 -4.14
N VAL A 169 -5.35 -24.54 -4.32
CA VAL A 169 -5.18 -23.36 -3.46
C VAL A 169 -5.57 -23.66 -2.02
N THR A 170 -6.70 -24.33 -1.79
CA THR A 170 -7.12 -24.70 -0.43
C THR A 170 -6.09 -25.61 0.26
N ARG A 171 -5.50 -26.57 -0.47
CA ARG A 171 -4.44 -27.43 0.09
C ARG A 171 -3.18 -26.63 0.45
N MET A 172 -2.70 -25.80 -0.48
CA MET A 172 -1.53 -24.95 -0.25
C MET A 172 -1.73 -23.98 0.92
N MET A 173 -2.94 -23.45 1.11
CA MET A 173 -3.29 -22.62 2.26
C MET A 173 -3.21 -23.40 3.58
N ALA A 174 -3.71 -24.64 3.60
CA ALA A 174 -3.65 -25.50 4.78
C ALA A 174 -2.20 -25.92 5.13
N GLU A 175 -1.39 -26.19 4.09
CA GLU A 175 0.04 -26.52 4.23
C GLU A 175 0.93 -25.28 4.46
N GLN A 176 0.36 -24.07 4.38
CA GLN A 176 1.08 -22.79 4.43
C GLN A 176 2.20 -22.67 3.38
N ASP A 177 1.99 -23.28 2.20
CA ASP A 177 2.93 -23.25 1.06
C ASP A 177 2.88 -21.88 0.36
N ILE A 178 3.52 -20.88 0.96
CA ILE A 178 3.58 -19.51 0.43
C ILE A 178 4.31 -19.49 -0.92
N ASP A 179 5.39 -20.26 -1.08
CA ASP A 179 6.14 -20.35 -2.34
C ASP A 179 5.26 -20.84 -3.49
N GLY A 180 4.54 -21.94 -3.28
CA GLY A 180 3.60 -22.48 -4.26
C GLY A 180 2.46 -21.52 -4.59
N LEU A 181 1.93 -20.80 -3.60
CA LEU A 181 0.89 -19.79 -3.79
C LEU A 181 1.39 -18.59 -4.60
N VAL A 182 2.61 -18.11 -4.34
CA VAL A 182 3.24 -17.01 -5.10
C VAL A 182 3.47 -17.45 -6.55
N ASP A 183 4.03 -18.64 -6.77
CA ASP A 183 4.28 -19.16 -8.11
C ASP A 183 2.99 -19.38 -8.91
N MET A 184 1.91 -19.80 -8.26
CA MET A 184 0.61 -19.94 -8.87
C MET A 184 -0.04 -18.58 -9.14
N ALA A 185 0.11 -17.59 -8.24
CA ALA A 185 -0.40 -16.24 -8.45
C ALA A 185 0.31 -15.52 -9.60
N PHE A 186 1.59 -15.81 -9.84
CA PHE A 186 2.31 -15.31 -11.01
C PHE A 186 1.76 -15.86 -12.33
N ASP A 187 1.33 -17.13 -12.34
CA ASP A 187 0.71 -17.77 -13.52
C ASP A 187 -0.75 -17.36 -13.73
N ASP A 188 -1.54 -17.34 -12.67
CA ASP A 188 -2.98 -17.07 -12.70
C ASP A 188 -3.43 -16.30 -11.45
N LEU A 189 -3.80 -15.03 -11.65
CA LEU A 189 -4.29 -14.14 -10.59
C LEU A 189 -5.61 -14.62 -9.97
N LYS A 190 -6.30 -15.63 -10.54
CA LYS A 190 -7.41 -16.33 -9.87
C LYS A 190 -7.02 -16.93 -8.52
N THR A 191 -5.74 -17.23 -8.30
CA THR A 191 -5.22 -17.66 -7.00
C THR A 191 -5.66 -16.73 -5.88
N LEU A 192 -5.51 -15.40 -6.06
CA LEU A 192 -5.92 -14.41 -5.07
C LEU A 192 -7.43 -14.46 -4.79
N ARG A 193 -8.25 -14.72 -5.81
CA ARG A 193 -9.71 -14.87 -5.65
C ARG A 193 -10.08 -16.13 -4.86
N PHE A 194 -9.36 -17.22 -5.06
CA PHE A 194 -9.59 -18.45 -4.29
C PHE A 194 -9.17 -18.29 -2.84
N ILE A 195 -8.05 -17.60 -2.55
CA ILE A 195 -7.66 -17.25 -1.18
C ILE A 195 -8.71 -16.35 -0.53
N GLN A 196 -9.17 -15.30 -1.24
CA GLN A 196 -10.22 -14.39 -0.73
C GLN A 196 -11.50 -15.14 -0.32
N ARG A 197 -11.85 -16.22 -1.01
CA ARG A 197 -13.02 -17.05 -0.68
C ARG A 197 -12.90 -17.76 0.68
N LEU A 198 -11.68 -17.99 1.16
CA LEU A 198 -11.41 -18.63 2.45
C LEU A 198 -11.49 -17.66 3.63
N LEU A 199 -11.59 -16.34 3.37
CA LEU A 199 -11.80 -15.34 4.42
C LEU A 199 -13.19 -15.41 5.09
N TYR A 200 -14.10 -16.19 4.51
CA TYR A 200 -15.45 -16.43 5.02
C TYR A 200 -15.58 -17.78 5.75
N ASP A 201 -14.47 -18.36 6.20
CA ASP A 201 -14.50 -19.56 7.02
C ASP A 201 -15.24 -19.31 8.34
N PRO A 202 -16.10 -20.24 8.83
CA PRO A 202 -16.76 -20.08 10.12
C PRO A 202 -15.77 -20.00 11.29
N ASP A 203 -14.60 -20.62 11.18
CA ASP A 203 -13.57 -20.56 12.20
C ASP A 203 -12.81 -19.22 12.15
N GLU A 204 -12.73 -18.51 13.28
CA GLU A 204 -12.05 -17.21 13.35
C GLU A 204 -10.53 -17.35 13.14
N GLY A 205 -9.90 -18.35 13.75
CA GLY A 205 -8.46 -18.58 13.63
C GLY A 205 -8.04 -18.80 12.18
N THR A 206 -8.83 -19.59 11.45
CA THR A 206 -8.63 -19.85 10.02
C THR A 206 -8.73 -18.57 9.18
N ARG A 207 -9.66 -17.65 9.50
CA ARG A 207 -9.78 -16.36 8.82
C ARG A 207 -8.53 -15.49 9.03
N TRP A 208 -8.04 -15.41 10.26
CA TRP A 208 -6.82 -14.65 10.59
C TRP A 208 -5.57 -15.23 9.93
N GLN A 209 -5.45 -16.55 9.90
CA GLN A 209 -4.37 -17.23 9.20
C GLN A 209 -4.44 -16.96 7.69
N CYS A 210 -5.64 -17.03 7.10
CA CYS A 210 -5.84 -16.71 5.68
C CYS A 210 -5.45 -15.25 5.35
N ALA A 211 -5.85 -14.29 6.19
CA ALA A 211 -5.48 -12.88 6.03
C ALA A 211 -3.95 -12.69 6.09
N HIS A 212 -3.28 -13.37 7.01
CA HIS A 212 -1.82 -13.33 7.13
C HIS A 212 -1.12 -13.90 5.89
N ILE A 213 -1.50 -15.10 5.44
CA ILE A 213 -0.91 -15.74 4.25
C ILE A 213 -1.15 -14.88 3.00
N LEU A 214 -2.36 -14.31 2.85
CA LEU A 214 -2.66 -13.40 1.76
C LEU A 214 -1.72 -12.18 1.75
N GLY A 215 -1.46 -11.59 2.93
CA GLY A 215 -0.47 -10.53 3.08
C GLY A 215 0.94 -10.94 2.60
N GLN A 216 1.40 -12.14 2.97
CA GLN A 216 2.72 -12.65 2.54
C GLN A 216 2.80 -12.92 1.03
N VAL A 217 1.74 -13.50 0.44
CA VAL A 217 1.67 -13.72 -1.01
C VAL A 217 1.67 -12.38 -1.74
N CYS A 218 0.87 -11.41 -1.29
CA CYS A 218 0.84 -10.06 -1.87
C CYS A 218 2.17 -9.32 -1.71
N ARG A 219 2.89 -9.52 -0.60
CA ARG A 219 4.21 -8.95 -0.36
C ARG A 219 5.20 -9.31 -1.46
N ARG A 220 5.23 -10.58 -1.85
CA ARG A 220 6.13 -11.10 -2.88
C ARG A 220 5.60 -10.82 -4.29
N LEU A 221 4.32 -11.03 -4.54
CA LEU A 221 3.68 -10.78 -5.85
C LEU A 221 3.86 -9.32 -6.31
N SER A 222 3.76 -8.36 -5.39
CA SER A 222 3.87 -6.93 -5.66
C SER A 222 5.27 -6.47 -6.08
N THR A 223 6.30 -7.29 -5.93
CA THR A 223 7.66 -6.97 -6.44
C THR A 223 7.70 -6.89 -7.97
N ARG A 224 6.80 -7.59 -8.66
CA ARG A 224 6.70 -7.61 -10.13
C ARG A 224 5.31 -7.23 -10.66
N LYS A 225 4.24 -7.45 -9.86
CA LYS A 225 2.85 -7.14 -10.22
C LYS A 225 2.15 -6.28 -9.16
N PRO A 226 2.66 -5.06 -8.83
CA PRO A 226 2.07 -4.22 -7.78
C PRO A 226 0.63 -3.80 -8.07
N GLY A 227 0.27 -3.58 -9.35
CA GLY A 227 -1.09 -3.22 -9.77
C GLY A 227 -2.13 -4.28 -9.43
N ALA A 228 -1.80 -5.58 -9.57
CA ALA A 228 -2.74 -6.66 -9.24
C ALA A 228 -3.12 -6.72 -7.76
N VAL A 229 -2.20 -6.32 -6.87
CA VAL A 229 -2.45 -6.23 -5.43
C VAL A 229 -3.20 -4.94 -5.09
N SER A 230 -2.93 -3.83 -5.80
CA SER A 230 -3.74 -2.61 -5.70
C SER A 230 -5.21 -2.88 -6.07
N ASP A 231 -5.46 -3.59 -7.17
CA ASP A 231 -6.82 -3.98 -7.59
C ASP A 231 -7.51 -4.88 -6.56
N LEU A 232 -6.75 -5.76 -5.89
CA LEU A 232 -7.26 -6.55 -4.79
C LEU A 232 -7.68 -5.66 -3.60
N LEU A 233 -6.83 -4.72 -3.17
CA LEU A 233 -7.15 -3.79 -2.09
C LEU A 233 -8.41 -2.99 -2.38
N HIS A 234 -8.55 -2.43 -3.58
CA HIS A 234 -9.75 -1.71 -4.00
C HIS A 234 -11.01 -2.59 -3.89
N ARG A 235 -10.97 -3.82 -4.41
CA ARG A 235 -12.09 -4.76 -4.30
C ARG A 235 -12.42 -5.14 -2.85
N LEU A 236 -11.42 -5.26 -1.99
CA LEU A 236 -11.65 -5.54 -0.56
C LEU A 236 -12.34 -4.35 0.14
N TYR A 237 -11.92 -3.11 -0.13
CA TYR A 237 -12.57 -1.91 0.40
C TYR A 237 -13.98 -1.71 -0.15
N GLU A 238 -14.19 -1.97 -1.44
CA GLU A 238 -15.50 -1.92 -2.07
C GLU A 238 -16.45 -2.95 -1.43
N ALA A 239 -15.99 -4.19 -1.25
CA ALA A 239 -16.74 -5.22 -0.53
C ALA A 239 -17.02 -4.83 0.94
N CYS A 240 -16.15 -4.05 1.57
CA CYS A 240 -16.41 -3.50 2.90
C CYS A 240 -17.48 -2.39 2.92
N SER A 241 -17.82 -1.82 1.78
CA SER A 241 -18.82 -0.74 1.70
C SER A 241 -20.23 -1.28 1.43
N ASP A 242 -20.34 -2.54 1.04
CA ASP A 242 -21.62 -3.22 0.84
C ASP A 242 -22.27 -3.53 2.19
N SER A 243 -23.39 -2.86 2.47
CA SER A 243 -24.14 -3.02 3.72
C SER A 243 -24.82 -4.39 3.86
N ALA A 244 -24.96 -5.13 2.77
CA ALA A 244 -25.48 -6.50 2.78
C ALA A 244 -24.39 -7.55 3.04
N ALA A 245 -23.10 -7.17 2.97
CA ALA A 245 -21.98 -8.07 3.17
C ALA A 245 -21.47 -8.02 4.62
N THR A 246 -21.14 -9.19 5.18
CA THR A 246 -20.41 -9.26 6.44
C THR A 246 -18.91 -9.19 6.15
N HIS A 247 -18.19 -8.29 6.81
CA HIS A 247 -16.79 -7.91 6.54
C HIS A 247 -15.74 -8.92 6.99
N TRP A 248 -16.14 -10.15 7.30
CA TRP A 248 -15.28 -11.16 7.93
C TRP A 248 -13.99 -11.39 7.13
N GLY A 249 -12.84 -11.20 7.80
CA GLY A 249 -11.51 -11.41 7.24
C GLY A 249 -11.05 -10.34 6.24
N LEU A 250 -11.91 -9.40 5.82
CA LEU A 250 -11.56 -8.40 4.80
C LEU A 250 -10.66 -7.30 5.37
N LEU A 251 -11.02 -6.72 6.51
CA LEU A 251 -10.26 -5.63 7.14
C LEU A 251 -8.92 -6.13 7.69
N GLU A 252 -8.91 -7.36 8.20
CA GLU A 252 -7.73 -8.12 8.61
C GLU A 252 -6.79 -8.35 7.41
N SER A 253 -7.34 -8.73 6.26
CA SER A 253 -6.58 -8.90 5.02
C SER A 253 -6.01 -7.58 4.50
N ILE A 254 -6.80 -6.51 4.51
CA ILE A 254 -6.35 -5.16 4.14
C ILE A 254 -5.18 -4.74 5.03
N GLY A 255 -5.34 -4.85 6.36
CA GLY A 255 -4.29 -4.54 7.33
C GLY A 255 -3.02 -5.36 7.10
N SER A 256 -3.17 -6.67 6.83
CA SER A 256 -2.06 -7.58 6.57
C SER A 256 -1.30 -7.22 5.28
N ILE A 257 -2.01 -6.94 4.18
CA ILE A 257 -1.41 -6.55 2.89
C ILE A 257 -0.66 -5.22 3.03
N ILE A 258 -1.29 -4.22 3.65
CA ILE A 258 -0.68 -2.90 3.83
C ILE A 258 0.55 -3.01 4.73
N ALA A 259 0.46 -3.70 5.87
CA ALA A 259 1.61 -3.89 6.76
C ALA A 259 2.76 -4.62 6.07
N ALA A 260 2.47 -5.56 5.17
CA ALA A 260 3.49 -6.33 4.47
C ALA A 260 4.22 -5.52 3.36
N ARG A 261 3.59 -4.48 2.80
CA ARG A 261 4.18 -3.59 1.76
C ARG A 261 3.73 -2.14 1.94
N ALA A 262 4.02 -1.60 3.11
CA ALA A 262 3.58 -0.25 3.49
C ALA A 262 4.27 0.85 2.64
N ASP A 263 5.39 0.53 2.01
CA ASP A 263 6.09 1.37 1.02
C ASP A 263 5.28 1.60 -0.27
N ILE A 264 4.48 0.62 -0.69
CA ILE A 264 3.60 0.75 -1.87
C ILE A 264 2.18 1.14 -1.43
N TYR A 265 1.64 0.44 -0.44
CA TYR A 265 0.22 0.48 -0.11
C TYR A 265 -0.12 1.32 1.12
N GLY A 266 0.85 1.99 1.74
CA GLY A 266 0.63 2.84 2.91
C GLY A 266 -0.43 3.94 2.72
N GLY A 267 -0.58 4.44 1.48
CA GLY A 267 -1.62 5.41 1.15
C GLY A 267 -3.06 4.91 1.37
N PHE A 268 -3.26 3.59 1.40
CA PHE A 268 -4.58 2.99 1.68
C PHE A 268 -4.97 3.05 3.16
N THR A 269 -4.01 3.17 4.09
CA THR A 269 -4.24 3.08 5.53
C THR A 269 -5.35 4.01 6.04
N ARG A 270 -5.39 5.25 5.54
CA ARG A 270 -6.41 6.24 5.95
C ARG A 270 -7.86 5.77 5.75
N HIS A 271 -8.11 4.92 4.76
CA HIS A 271 -9.45 4.46 4.41
C HIS A 271 -10.02 3.49 5.45
N LEU A 272 -9.17 2.83 6.26
CA LEU A 272 -9.61 1.99 7.37
C LEU A 272 -10.42 2.77 8.42
N LEU A 273 -10.17 4.09 8.58
CA LEU A 273 -10.90 4.92 9.56
C LEU A 273 -12.40 5.00 9.27
N MET A 274 -12.82 4.80 8.02
CA MET A 274 -14.25 4.80 7.65
C MET A 274 -15.02 3.67 8.35
N HIS A 275 -14.35 2.58 8.73
CA HIS A 275 -14.96 1.39 9.33
C HIS A 275 -14.80 1.31 10.86
N ARG A 276 -14.29 2.37 11.52
CA ARG A 276 -14.02 2.35 12.97
C ARG A 276 -15.28 2.34 13.86
N GLY A 277 -16.41 2.81 13.33
CA GLY A 277 -17.61 3.10 14.13
C GLY A 277 -18.39 1.86 14.57
N ALA A 278 -18.52 0.88 13.67
CA ALA A 278 -19.34 -0.31 13.91
C ALA A 278 -18.62 -1.31 14.84
N PRO A 279 -19.31 -1.89 15.85
CA PRO A 279 -18.70 -2.87 16.75
C PRO A 279 -18.07 -4.08 16.03
N SER A 280 -18.69 -4.53 14.93
CA SER A 280 -18.24 -5.68 14.14
C SER A 280 -16.94 -5.48 13.35
N SER A 281 -16.50 -4.24 13.17
CA SER A 281 -15.31 -3.87 12.39
C SER A 281 -14.27 -3.09 13.20
N ARG A 282 -14.67 -2.48 14.31
CA ARG A 282 -13.82 -1.60 15.14
C ARG A 282 -12.53 -2.28 15.57
N VAL A 283 -12.63 -3.52 16.07
CA VAL A 283 -11.48 -4.29 16.54
C VAL A 283 -10.52 -4.58 15.39
N GLN A 284 -11.03 -4.93 14.21
CA GLN A 284 -10.25 -5.18 13.00
C GLN A 284 -9.53 -3.93 12.52
N VAL A 285 -10.19 -2.76 12.58
CA VAL A 285 -9.56 -1.48 12.26
C VAL A 285 -8.41 -1.19 13.22
N LEU A 286 -8.64 -1.27 14.54
CA LEU A 286 -7.60 -1.02 15.55
C LEU A 286 -6.44 -2.01 15.41
N TRP A 287 -6.74 -3.28 15.17
CA TRP A 287 -5.73 -4.30 14.90
C TRP A 287 -4.91 -3.95 13.65
N ALA A 288 -5.55 -3.63 12.53
CA ALA A 288 -4.87 -3.31 11.27
C ALA A 288 -3.94 -2.10 11.42
N PHE A 289 -4.42 -1.04 12.07
CA PHE A 289 -3.59 0.12 12.39
C PHE A 289 -2.39 -0.26 13.25
N GLY A 290 -2.59 -1.07 14.30
CA GLY A 290 -1.49 -1.53 15.16
C GLY A 290 -0.48 -2.39 14.40
N THR A 291 -0.94 -3.26 13.49
CA THR A 291 -0.08 -4.12 12.68
C THR A 291 0.75 -3.31 11.67
N ILE A 292 0.16 -2.29 11.03
CA ILE A 292 0.90 -1.36 10.16
C ILE A 292 1.92 -0.54 10.96
N ALA A 293 1.52 -0.05 12.13
CA ALA A 293 2.36 0.76 13.01
C ALA A 293 3.57 0.01 13.58
N GLU A 294 3.58 -1.32 13.54
CA GLU A 294 4.72 -2.12 14.03
C GLU A 294 6.02 -1.78 13.33
N LYS A 295 5.95 -1.60 12.02
CA LYS A 295 7.10 -1.32 11.15
C LYS A 295 7.09 0.11 10.62
N ARG A 296 5.90 0.70 10.48
CA ARG A 296 5.71 2.04 9.89
C ARG A 296 4.73 2.88 10.73
N PRO A 297 5.13 3.26 11.96
CA PRO A 297 4.30 4.11 12.81
C PRO A 297 4.02 5.48 12.18
N ASP A 298 4.93 5.97 11.34
CA ASP A 298 4.82 7.23 10.59
C ASP A 298 3.58 7.28 9.68
N ILE A 299 3.27 6.18 8.97
CA ILE A 299 2.09 6.10 8.09
C ILE A 299 0.81 6.28 8.89
N VAL A 300 0.73 5.68 10.07
CA VAL A 300 -0.44 5.79 10.94
C VAL A 300 -0.54 7.19 11.55
N ARG A 301 0.58 7.77 11.98
CA ARG A 301 0.64 9.14 12.51
C ARG A 301 0.22 10.19 11.48
N ALA A 302 0.41 9.92 10.19
CA ALA A 302 -0.06 10.79 9.11
C ALA A 302 -1.58 10.72 8.85
N THR A 303 -2.30 9.79 9.49
CA THR A 303 -3.76 9.72 9.41
C THR A 303 -4.44 10.53 10.53
N PRO A 304 -5.75 10.81 10.44
CA PRO A 304 -6.57 11.33 11.55
C PRO A 304 -6.73 10.35 12.75
N PHE A 305 -5.62 9.84 13.30
CA PHE A 305 -5.58 8.80 14.34
C PHE A 305 -6.18 9.24 15.68
N TYR A 306 -6.23 10.54 15.95
CA TYR A 306 -6.90 11.12 17.13
C TYR A 306 -8.39 10.72 17.23
N SER A 307 -9.02 10.41 16.10
CA SER A 307 -10.39 9.88 16.07
C SER A 307 -10.56 8.52 16.76
N LEU A 308 -9.45 7.85 17.12
CA LEU A 308 -9.41 6.57 17.81
C LEU A 308 -9.19 6.71 19.33
N PHE A 309 -8.87 7.90 19.84
CA PHE A 309 -8.61 8.12 21.28
C PHE A 309 -9.74 7.64 22.21
N PRO A 310 -11.03 7.83 21.88
CA PRO A 310 -12.12 7.36 22.73
C PRO A 310 -12.10 5.84 22.99
N PHE A 311 -11.39 5.07 22.17
CA PHE A 311 -11.34 3.61 22.32
C PHE A 311 -10.43 3.13 23.45
N VAL A 312 -9.52 3.96 23.99
CA VAL A 312 -8.69 3.60 25.16
C VAL A 312 -9.55 3.34 26.39
N SER A 313 -10.64 4.10 26.56
CA SER A 313 -11.54 3.98 27.71
C SER A 313 -12.79 3.16 27.39
N HIS A 314 -12.79 2.36 26.33
CA HIS A 314 -13.96 1.61 25.88
C HIS A 314 -14.34 0.49 26.88
N PRO A 315 -15.65 0.23 27.14
CA PRO A 315 -16.10 -0.78 28.10
C PRO A 315 -15.70 -2.21 27.75
N GLU A 316 -15.51 -2.53 26.48
CA GLU A 316 -15.06 -3.85 26.01
C GLU A 316 -13.53 -3.98 26.04
N ALA A 317 -13.02 -5.03 26.70
CA ALA A 317 -11.59 -5.28 26.87
C ALA A 317 -10.83 -5.40 25.55
N ILE A 318 -11.43 -6.10 24.57
CA ILE A 318 -10.84 -6.30 23.25
C ILE A 318 -10.64 -4.95 22.53
N THR A 319 -11.60 -4.03 22.59
CA THR A 319 -11.51 -2.72 21.94
C THR A 319 -10.42 -1.87 22.59
N ARG A 320 -10.42 -1.72 23.92
CA ARG A 320 -9.40 -0.91 24.60
C ARG A 320 -8.01 -1.52 24.54
N GLY A 321 -7.88 -2.84 24.64
CA GLY A 321 -6.59 -3.52 24.50
C GLY A 321 -5.96 -3.29 23.12
N HIS A 322 -6.74 -3.40 22.04
CA HIS A 322 -6.23 -3.07 20.69
C HIS A 322 -5.90 -1.58 20.53
N ALA A 323 -6.69 -0.68 21.12
CA ALA A 323 -6.39 0.75 21.11
C ALA A 323 -5.05 1.03 21.81
N VAL A 324 -4.83 0.47 23.00
CA VAL A 324 -3.57 0.59 23.76
C VAL A 324 -2.39 0.03 22.95
N ARG A 325 -2.52 -1.17 22.35
CA ARG A 325 -1.49 -1.76 21.49
C ARG A 325 -1.12 -0.82 20.34
N LEU A 326 -2.11 -0.24 19.67
CA LEU A 326 -1.90 0.74 18.60
C LEU A 326 -1.15 1.97 19.11
N PHE A 327 -1.64 2.63 20.17
CA PHE A 327 -1.07 3.87 20.67
C PHE A 327 0.35 3.72 21.21
N GLY A 328 0.65 2.57 21.82
CA GLY A 328 2.02 2.21 22.19
C GLY A 328 2.94 2.10 20.98
N ARG A 329 2.49 1.49 19.88
CA ARG A 329 3.28 1.33 18.65
C ARG A 329 3.55 2.65 17.92
N ILE A 330 2.63 3.61 17.97
CA ILE A 330 2.84 4.94 17.37
C ILE A 330 3.41 5.98 18.33
N ALA A 331 3.76 5.58 19.56
CA ALA A 331 4.20 6.46 20.63
C ALA A 331 3.30 7.71 20.80
N ALA A 332 1.99 7.50 20.93
CA ALA A 332 1.03 8.58 21.17
C ALA A 332 1.05 9.04 22.64
N THR A 333 1.80 10.11 22.93
CA THR A 333 1.92 10.69 24.27
C THR A 333 0.63 11.34 24.76
N GLU A 334 -0.28 11.70 23.85
CA GLU A 334 -1.55 12.37 24.14
C GLU A 334 -2.51 11.51 24.98
N VAL A 335 -2.34 10.19 24.95
CA VAL A 335 -3.19 9.22 25.67
C VAL A 335 -2.44 8.48 26.78
N GLU A 336 -1.21 8.89 27.11
CA GLU A 336 -0.36 8.23 28.10
C GLU A 336 -1.04 8.10 29.46
N SER A 337 -1.65 9.17 29.97
CA SER A 337 -2.36 9.17 31.26
C SER A 337 -3.56 8.23 31.29
N GLU A 338 -4.23 8.01 30.15
CA GLU A 338 -5.32 7.04 30.05
C GLU A 338 -4.77 5.60 29.99
N ILE A 339 -3.62 5.38 29.34
CA ILE A 339 -2.95 4.07 29.31
C ILE A 339 -2.43 3.69 30.71
N GLU A 340 -1.89 4.64 31.49
CA GLU A 340 -1.41 4.40 32.86
C GLU A 340 -2.49 3.82 33.76
N LYS A 341 -3.74 4.31 33.65
CA LYS A 341 -4.89 3.82 34.42
C LYS A 341 -5.23 2.36 34.12
N LEU A 342 -4.81 1.85 32.95
CA LEU A 342 -5.10 0.48 32.50
C LEU A 342 -4.06 -0.55 32.92
N THR A 343 -2.97 -0.13 33.59
CA THR A 343 -1.91 -1.05 34.06
C THR A 343 -2.38 -2.09 35.09
N GLY A 344 -3.53 -1.85 35.74
CA GLY A 344 -4.20 -2.81 36.64
C GLY A 344 -5.38 -3.56 36.01
N ASP A 345 -5.68 -3.36 34.72
CA ASP A 345 -6.80 -4.03 34.06
C ASP A 345 -6.41 -5.44 33.57
N HIS A 346 -6.74 -6.44 34.36
CA HIS A 346 -6.46 -7.85 34.06
C HIS A 346 -7.49 -8.52 33.14
N ALA A 347 -8.39 -7.76 32.49
CA ALA A 347 -9.31 -8.32 31.52
C ALA A 347 -8.53 -8.96 30.36
N GLY A 348 -8.79 -10.24 30.11
CA GLY A 348 -8.17 -11.01 29.04
C GLY A 348 -8.72 -10.64 27.66
N LEU A 349 -7.85 -10.69 26.66
CA LEU A 349 -8.20 -10.57 25.25
C LEU A 349 -7.29 -11.45 24.40
N THR A 350 -7.74 -11.73 23.17
CA THR A 350 -6.93 -12.38 22.16
C THR A 350 -6.56 -11.36 21.09
N ILE A 351 -5.27 -11.26 20.78
CA ILE A 351 -4.77 -10.54 19.61
C ILE A 351 -4.25 -11.58 18.61
N TYR A 352 -4.17 -11.21 17.34
CA TYR A 352 -3.56 -12.08 16.33
C TYR A 352 -2.22 -11.51 15.87
N GLU A 353 -1.16 -12.31 15.93
CA GLU A 353 0.17 -11.97 15.44
C GLU A 353 0.60 -13.04 14.45
N GLN A 354 1.03 -12.63 13.25
CA GLN A 354 1.41 -13.55 12.18
C GLN A 354 0.36 -14.65 11.88
N GLY A 355 -0.92 -14.30 12.00
CA GLY A 355 -2.04 -15.22 11.77
C GLY A 355 -2.31 -16.21 12.91
N GLN A 356 -1.59 -16.12 14.03
CA GLN A 356 -1.77 -16.97 15.20
C GLN A 356 -2.41 -16.20 16.37
N PRO A 357 -3.31 -16.83 17.15
CA PRO A 357 -3.89 -16.21 18.33
C PRO A 357 -2.86 -16.12 19.45
N VAL A 358 -2.79 -14.95 20.09
CA VAL A 358 -1.97 -14.66 21.25
C VAL A 358 -2.89 -14.15 22.36
N HIS A 359 -2.96 -14.89 23.46
CA HIS A 359 -3.71 -14.48 24.65
C HIS A 359 -2.89 -13.52 25.50
N THR A 360 -3.51 -12.41 25.90
CA THR A 360 -2.87 -11.37 26.71
C THR A 360 -3.93 -10.65 27.56
N THR A 361 -3.52 -9.65 28.33
CA THR A 361 -4.39 -8.78 29.13
C THR A 361 -4.22 -7.32 28.75
N VAL A 362 -5.22 -6.49 29.07
CA VAL A 362 -5.13 -5.04 28.86
C VAL A 362 -3.93 -4.46 29.63
N ALA A 363 -3.68 -4.94 30.85
CA ALA A 363 -2.55 -4.54 31.69
C ALA A 363 -1.17 -4.85 31.07
N GLU A 364 -1.01 -6.00 30.42
CA GLU A 364 0.22 -6.34 29.70
C GLU A 364 0.45 -5.38 28.52
N LEU A 365 -0.57 -5.19 27.68
CA LEU A 365 -0.49 -4.26 26.56
C LEU A 365 -0.23 -2.82 27.01
N ALA A 366 -0.81 -2.39 28.14
CA ALA A 366 -0.59 -1.07 28.72
C ALA A 366 0.86 -0.87 29.17
N ARG A 367 1.44 -1.86 29.85
CA ARG A 367 2.86 -1.81 30.26
C ARG A 367 3.80 -1.78 29.06
N GLU A 368 3.53 -2.58 28.02
CA GLU A 368 4.30 -2.54 26.77
C GLU A 368 4.18 -1.18 26.06
N ALA A 369 2.98 -0.61 26.02
CA ALA A 369 2.75 0.68 25.40
C ALA A 369 3.49 1.80 26.13
N LEU A 370 3.47 1.82 27.46
CA LEU A 370 4.21 2.81 28.27
C LEU A 370 5.71 2.66 28.10
N ALA A 371 6.24 1.43 28.07
CA ALA A 371 7.67 1.18 27.83
C ALA A 371 8.12 1.77 26.47
N ARG A 372 7.30 1.61 25.43
CA ARG A 372 7.57 2.20 24.10
C ARG A 372 7.52 3.73 24.13
N LEU A 373 6.53 4.30 24.82
CA LEU A 373 6.40 5.75 24.99
C LEU A 373 7.60 6.37 25.72
N HIS A 374 8.08 5.73 26.78
CA HIS A 374 9.22 6.19 27.57
C HIS A 374 10.53 6.08 26.78
N THR A 375 10.73 4.98 26.06
CA THR A 375 11.88 4.81 25.17
C THR A 375 11.93 5.87 24.06
N ALA A 376 10.75 6.33 23.59
CA ALA A 376 10.66 7.40 22.59
C ALA A 376 10.92 8.81 23.17
N LYS A 377 10.80 8.99 24.49
CA LYS A 377 11.00 10.28 25.18
C LYS A 377 12.44 10.52 25.62
N GLU A 378 13.24 9.48 25.86
CA GLU A 378 14.64 9.66 26.24
C GLU A 378 15.43 10.26 25.05
N PRO A 379 16.00 11.47 25.18
CA PRO A 379 16.95 11.93 24.19
C PRO A 379 18.15 11.00 24.28
N LYS A 380 18.45 10.28 23.19
CA LYS A 380 19.73 9.58 23.06
C LYS A 380 20.82 10.65 23.07
N ASN A 381 21.38 10.92 24.25
CA ASN A 381 22.70 11.50 24.39
C ASN A 381 23.67 10.54 23.70
N ASP A 382 24.06 10.86 22.48
CA ASP A 382 25.37 10.54 21.88
C ASP A 382 25.57 11.41 20.64
#